data_AF-A0A6B0WPI4-F1
#
_entry.id   AF-A0A6B0WPI4-F1
#
_cell.length_a   1.000
_cell.length_b   1.000
_cell.length_c   1.000
_cell.angle_alpha   90.00
_cell.angle_beta   90.00
_cell.angle_gamma   90.00
#
_symmetry.space_group_name_H-M   'P 1'
#
loop_
_entity.id
_entity.type
_entity.pdbx_description
1 polymer ?
#
loop_
_entity_poly.entity_id
_entity_poly.type
_entity_poly.pdbx_seq_one_letter_code
_entity_poly.pdbx_strand_id
1 'polypeptide(L)'
;REDNRPLMVNCQLAIDGTVDENGCIQFIPGSHKWGLQEHERAQTSFGVFLPGHYREREDAVPVAMEPGDGVFFSALTIHGSGPNTSHRDRRMNTFAYNVTGNSEGQCREVLRGRAL
;
A
#
# COMPACT_ATOMS: atom_id res chain seq x y z
N ARG A 1 -12.59 -12.23 3.14
CA ARG A 1 -13.45 -13.08 4.01
C ARG A 1 -14.31 -12.15 4.87
N GLU A 2 -15.33 -12.66 5.55
CA GLU A 2 -16.32 -11.86 6.30
C GLU A 2 -15.70 -10.97 7.40
N ASP A 3 -14.41 -11.15 7.71
CA ASP A 3 -13.68 -10.46 8.76
C ASP A 3 -12.46 -9.64 8.31
N ASN A 4 -12.35 -9.20 7.03
CA ASN A 4 -11.32 -8.26 6.54
C ASN A 4 -11.43 -6.84 7.19
N ARG A 5 -11.79 -6.77 8.48
CA ARG A 5 -11.78 -5.56 9.30
C ARG A 5 -10.36 -4.99 9.29
N PRO A 6 -10.21 -3.67 9.13
CA PRO A 6 -8.89 -3.05 9.07
C PRO A 6 -8.25 -3.11 10.46
N LEU A 7 -7.45 -4.15 10.69
CA LEU A 7 -6.59 -4.24 11.88
C LEU A 7 -5.46 -3.21 11.80
N MET A 8 -5.12 -2.76 10.58
CA MET A 8 -4.13 -1.72 10.32
C MET A 8 -4.62 -0.79 9.19
N VAL A 9 -4.39 0.51 9.38
CA VAL A 9 -4.62 1.56 8.38
C VAL A 9 -3.33 2.35 8.20
N ASN A 10 -2.94 2.54 6.95
CA ASN A 10 -1.86 3.44 6.58
C ASN A 10 -2.43 4.82 6.26
N CYS A 11 -1.69 5.86 6.60
CA CYS A 11 -1.91 7.23 6.18
C CYS A 11 -0.62 7.75 5.54
N GLN A 12 -0.68 8.15 4.28
CA GLN A 12 0.40 8.86 3.60
C GLN A 12 0.05 10.33 3.50
N LEU A 13 0.94 11.19 3.98
CA LEU A 13 0.87 12.64 3.87
C LEU A 13 1.92 13.13 2.88
N ALA A 14 1.48 13.90 1.89
CA ALA A 14 2.35 14.49 0.88
C ALA A 14 3.11 15.69 1.46
N ILE A 15 4.45 15.62 1.44
CA ILE A 15 5.31 16.78 1.74
C ILE A 15 5.56 17.57 0.44
N ASP A 16 5.79 16.85 -0.66
CA ASP A 16 5.85 17.39 -2.01
C ASP A 16 4.65 16.93 -2.82
N GLY A 17 4.28 17.71 -3.85
CA GLY A 17 3.24 17.32 -4.79
C GLY A 17 3.63 16.07 -5.56
N THR A 18 2.67 15.18 -5.78
CA THR A 18 2.87 13.92 -6.48
C THR A 18 1.89 13.74 -7.62
N VAL A 19 2.42 13.33 -8.76
CA VAL A 19 1.73 13.10 -10.03
C VAL A 19 2.32 11.84 -10.67
N ASP A 20 1.73 11.36 -11.76
CA ASP A 20 2.16 10.14 -12.43
C ASP A 20 3.66 10.16 -12.80
N GLU A 21 4.15 11.30 -13.30
CA GLU A 21 5.54 11.48 -13.74
C GLU A 21 6.58 11.32 -12.61
N ASN A 22 6.27 11.78 -11.39
CA ASN A 22 7.16 11.62 -10.23
C ASN A 22 6.81 10.42 -9.35
N GLY A 23 5.96 9.52 -9.88
CA GLY A 23 5.61 8.25 -9.28
C GLY A 23 4.60 8.38 -8.14
N CYS A 24 3.43 8.96 -8.40
CA CYS A 24 2.32 8.93 -7.45
C CYS A 24 1.95 7.50 -7.04
N ILE A 25 1.34 7.39 -5.86
CA ILE A 25 0.83 6.09 -5.40
C ILE A 25 -0.38 5.73 -6.26
N GLN A 26 -0.49 4.45 -6.63
CA GLN A 26 -1.67 3.93 -7.30
C GLN A 26 -2.22 2.75 -6.49
N PHE A 27 -3.54 2.59 -6.53
CA PHE A 27 -4.26 1.56 -5.80
C PHE A 27 -5.07 0.71 -6.77
N ILE A 28 -5.26 -0.57 -6.43
CA ILE A 28 -6.27 -1.39 -7.10
C ILE A 28 -7.58 -1.28 -6.31
N PRO A 29 -8.63 -0.63 -6.84
CA PRO A 29 -9.89 -0.45 -6.12
C PRO A 29 -10.50 -1.79 -5.68
N GLY A 30 -10.96 -1.86 -4.43
CA GLY A 30 -11.60 -3.06 -3.88
C GLY A 30 -10.64 -4.21 -3.49
N SER A 31 -9.35 -4.12 -3.80
CA SER A 31 -8.37 -5.19 -3.53
C SER A 31 -8.22 -5.57 -2.06
N HIS A 32 -8.52 -4.66 -1.12
CA HIS A 32 -8.57 -4.95 0.31
C HIS A 32 -9.54 -6.08 0.70
N LYS A 33 -10.48 -6.45 -0.18
CA LYS A 33 -11.41 -7.57 0.02
C LYS A 33 -10.82 -8.93 -0.35
N TRP A 34 -9.70 -8.95 -1.07
CA TRP A 34 -9.05 -10.17 -1.58
C TRP A 34 -8.24 -10.91 -0.51
N GLY A 35 -8.06 -10.30 0.66
CA GLY A 35 -7.25 -10.86 1.75
C GLY A 35 -5.75 -10.62 1.51
N LEU A 36 -4.90 -11.18 2.38
CA LEU A 36 -3.46 -11.05 2.23
C LEU A 36 -2.99 -11.84 1.01
N GLN A 37 -2.35 -11.14 0.08
CA GLN A 37 -1.76 -11.76 -1.09
C GLN A 37 -0.37 -12.33 -0.75
N GLU A 38 0.02 -13.42 -1.40
CA GLU A 38 1.35 -14.00 -1.24
C GLU A 38 2.39 -13.10 -1.92
N HIS A 39 3.39 -12.68 -1.16
CA HIS A 39 4.45 -11.80 -1.66
C HIS A 39 5.69 -12.61 -2.00
N GLU A 40 6.38 -12.20 -3.06
CA GLU A 40 7.67 -12.77 -3.41
C GLU A 40 8.81 -11.85 -2.96
N ARG A 41 9.90 -12.45 -2.49
CA ARG A 41 11.14 -11.71 -2.25
C ARG A 41 11.92 -11.65 -3.54
N ALA A 42 12.11 -10.45 -4.09
CA ALA A 42 13.08 -10.20 -5.14
C ALA A 42 14.24 -9.35 -4.60
N GLN A 43 15.39 -9.45 -5.25
CA GLN A 43 16.52 -8.53 -5.06
C GLN A 43 16.23 -7.18 -5.73
N THR A 44 15.19 -6.49 -5.27
CA THR A 44 14.89 -5.10 -5.64
C THR A 44 15.11 -4.19 -4.44
N SER A 45 15.10 -2.88 -4.67
CA SER A 45 15.29 -1.84 -3.64
C SER A 45 14.36 -1.96 -2.43
N PHE A 46 13.21 -2.65 -2.60
CA PHE A 46 12.19 -2.83 -1.55
C PHE A 46 12.15 -4.25 -0.97
N GLY A 47 12.92 -5.20 -1.51
CA GLY A 47 13.12 -6.56 -0.98
C GLY A 47 11.91 -7.52 -0.99
N VAL A 48 10.70 -7.01 -1.21
CA VAL A 48 9.44 -7.75 -1.27
C VAL A 48 8.54 -7.09 -2.33
N PHE A 49 7.93 -7.87 -3.22
CA PHE A 49 7.03 -7.38 -4.25
C PHE A 49 5.84 -8.32 -4.45
N LEU A 50 4.80 -7.81 -5.13
CA LEU A 50 3.61 -8.56 -5.49
C LEU A 50 3.57 -8.74 -7.02
N PRO A 51 3.96 -9.91 -7.57
CA PRO A 51 4.06 -10.14 -9.01
C PRO A 51 2.72 -9.92 -9.74
N GLY A 52 2.73 -9.20 -10.87
CA GLY A 52 1.54 -9.05 -11.72
C GLY A 52 0.46 -8.10 -11.21
N HIS A 53 0.75 -7.26 -10.21
CA HIS A 53 -0.29 -6.43 -9.59
C HIS A 53 -0.23 -4.93 -9.90
N TYR A 54 0.93 -4.28 -9.77
CA TYR A 54 0.96 -2.82 -9.74
C TYR A 54 1.35 -2.18 -11.09
N ARG A 55 2.42 -2.65 -11.74
CA ARG A 55 2.90 -2.09 -13.03
C ARG A 55 2.29 -2.75 -14.27
N GLU A 56 1.63 -3.88 -14.10
CA GLU A 56 1.15 -4.74 -15.19
C GLU A 56 -0.38 -4.72 -15.31
N ARG A 57 -1.08 -3.97 -14.45
CA ARG A 57 -2.55 -3.98 -14.40
C ARG A 57 -3.14 -2.65 -14.83
N GLU A 58 -4.09 -2.74 -15.75
CA GLU A 58 -4.85 -1.62 -16.28
C GLU A 58 -5.87 -1.04 -15.27
N ASP A 59 -6.20 -1.78 -14.21
CA ASP A 59 -7.14 -1.36 -13.17
C ASP A 59 -6.48 -0.68 -11.95
N ALA A 60 -5.16 -0.42 -12.02
CA ALA A 60 -4.47 0.40 -11.04
C ALA A 60 -4.81 1.89 -11.26
N VAL A 61 -5.34 2.54 -10.23
CA VAL A 61 -5.79 3.94 -10.30
C VAL A 61 -4.78 4.85 -9.59
N PRO A 62 -4.14 5.80 -10.29
CA PRO A 62 -3.23 6.76 -9.68
C PRO A 62 -3.94 7.75 -8.77
N VAL A 63 -3.26 8.17 -7.70
CA VAL A 63 -3.72 9.18 -6.76
C VAL A 63 -2.67 10.27 -6.69
N ALA A 64 -2.86 11.28 -7.53
CA ALA A 64 -2.13 12.54 -7.46
C ALA A 64 -2.56 13.33 -6.21
N MET A 65 -1.62 14.03 -5.59
CA MET A 65 -1.82 14.76 -4.35
C MET A 65 -0.97 16.03 -4.36
N GLU A 66 -1.51 17.12 -3.82
CA GLU A 66 -0.79 18.36 -3.57
C GLU A 66 -0.07 18.30 -2.20
N PRO A 67 0.94 19.16 -1.94
CA PRO A 67 1.54 19.26 -0.60
C PRO A 67 0.49 19.48 0.48
N GLY A 68 0.48 18.62 1.50
CA GLY A 68 -0.49 18.63 2.60
C GLY A 68 -1.68 17.69 2.43
N ASP A 69 -1.91 17.13 1.23
CA ASP A 69 -2.93 16.11 1.03
C ASP A 69 -2.55 14.79 1.72
N GLY A 70 -3.58 14.08 2.18
CA GLY A 70 -3.44 12.79 2.84
C GLY A 70 -4.29 11.70 2.20
N VAL A 71 -3.74 10.49 2.07
CA VAL A 71 -4.47 9.30 1.64
C VAL A 71 -4.45 8.22 2.73
N PHE A 72 -5.62 7.67 3.03
CA PHE A 72 -5.79 6.58 4.00
C PHE A 72 -6.15 5.30 3.26
N PHE A 73 -5.50 4.19 3.61
CA PHE A 73 -5.77 2.91 2.98
C PHE A 73 -5.54 1.72 3.93
N SER A 74 -6.30 0.65 3.72
CA SER A 74 -6.11 -0.61 4.45
C SER A 74 -4.77 -1.25 4.10
N ALA A 75 -4.12 -1.92 5.05
CA ALA A 75 -2.94 -2.74 4.82
C ALA A 75 -3.13 -3.86 3.77
N LEU A 76 -4.39 -4.24 3.49
CA LEU A 76 -4.73 -5.23 2.46
C LEU A 76 -4.96 -4.61 1.07
N THR A 77 -4.99 -3.29 0.96
CA THR A 77 -5.14 -2.63 -0.34
C THR A 77 -3.85 -2.80 -1.11
N ILE A 78 -3.93 -3.41 -2.28
CA ILE A 78 -2.79 -3.51 -3.18
C ILE A 78 -2.48 -2.11 -3.69
N HIS A 79 -1.24 -1.69 -3.48
CA HIS A 79 -0.75 -0.36 -3.83
C HIS A 79 0.73 -0.41 -4.20
N GLY A 80 1.18 0.61 -4.91
CA GLY A 80 2.58 0.80 -5.26
C GLY A 80 2.80 2.20 -5.83
N SER A 81 4.06 2.53 -6.13
CA SER A 81 4.38 3.78 -6.82
C SER A 81 5.32 3.55 -7.99
N GLY A 82 5.16 4.39 -9.01
CA GLY A 82 5.97 4.39 -10.21
C GLY A 82 7.40 4.81 -9.90
N PRO A 83 8.34 4.58 -10.84
CA PRO A 83 9.65 5.21 -10.72
C PRO A 83 9.45 6.74 -10.83
N ASN A 84 10.21 7.51 -10.06
CA ASN A 84 10.27 8.94 -10.28
C ASN A 84 11.23 9.21 -11.46
N THR A 85 10.68 9.55 -12.62
CA THR A 85 11.46 9.88 -13.83
C THR A 85 11.61 11.39 -14.04
N SER A 86 11.11 12.19 -13.09
CA SER A 86 11.16 13.66 -13.13
C SER A 86 12.41 14.20 -12.44
N HIS A 87 12.56 15.53 -12.44
CA HIS A 87 13.58 16.25 -11.67
C HIS A 87 13.07 16.77 -10.32
N ARG A 88 11.85 16.41 -9.92
CA ARG A 88 11.22 16.86 -8.67
C ARG A 88 11.29 15.78 -7.61
N ASP A 89 11.53 16.19 -6.37
CA ASP A 89 11.39 15.29 -5.22
C ASP A 89 9.93 14.85 -5.03
N ARG A 90 9.76 13.71 -4.36
CA ARG A 90 8.47 13.17 -3.94
C ARG A 90 8.58 12.66 -2.50
N ARG A 91 8.73 13.58 -1.55
CA ARG A 91 8.82 13.23 -0.13
C ARG A 91 7.42 12.99 0.43
N MET A 92 7.28 11.90 1.18
CA MET A 92 6.04 11.47 1.82
C MET A 92 6.33 11.09 3.26
N ASN A 93 5.43 11.43 4.18
CA ASN A 93 5.41 10.83 5.51
C ASN A 93 4.37 9.72 5.54
N THR A 94 4.74 8.53 6.00
CA THR A 94 3.81 7.41 6.16
C THR A 94 3.64 7.10 7.64
N PHE A 95 2.40 7.10 8.09
CA PHE A 95 1.99 6.69 9.43
C PHE A 95 1.21 5.38 9.31
N ALA A 96 1.52 4.39 10.15
CA ALA A 96 0.76 3.16 10.25
C ALA A 96 0.08 3.12 11.61
N TYR A 97 -1.25 3.06 11.61
CA TYR A 97 -2.08 2.91 12.80
C TYR A 97 -2.54 1.47 12.88
N ASN A 98 -2.34 0.87 14.04
CA ASN A 98 -2.63 -0.53 14.26
C ASN A 98 -3.55 -0.69 15.47
N VAL A 99 -4.49 -1.63 15.42
CA VAL A 99 -5.30 -1.94 16.60
C VAL A 99 -4.41 -2.53 17.69
N THR A 100 -4.75 -2.22 18.95
CA THR A 100 -4.04 -2.79 20.10
C THR A 100 -4.17 -4.31 20.09
N GLY A 101 -3.05 -5.00 20.33
CA GLY A 101 -3.03 -6.46 20.25
C GLY A 101 -2.96 -7.02 18.83
N ASN A 102 -2.49 -6.25 17.84
CA ASN A 102 -2.07 -6.78 16.54
C ASN A 102 -0.52 -6.84 16.46
N SER A 103 0.06 -7.77 17.22
CA SER A 103 1.50 -8.05 17.21
C SER A 103 1.96 -8.73 15.90
N GLU A 104 3.27 -8.82 15.68
CA GLU A 104 3.86 -9.35 14.44
C GLU A 104 3.39 -10.78 14.07
N GLY A 105 3.11 -11.61 15.09
CA GLY A 105 2.54 -12.95 14.91
C GLY A 105 1.04 -12.94 14.58
N GLN A 106 0.28 -12.00 15.14
CA GLN A 106 -1.16 -11.89 14.94
C GLN A 106 -1.50 -11.35 13.55
N CYS A 107 -0.74 -10.37 13.04
CA CYS A 107 -1.07 -9.77 11.75
C CYS A 107 -0.93 -10.77 10.59
N ARG A 108 0.07 -11.66 10.61
CA ARG A 108 0.25 -12.64 9.52
C ARG A 108 -0.68 -13.84 9.63
N GLU A 109 -0.90 -14.39 10.82
CA GLU A 109 -1.75 -15.57 11.02
C GLU A 109 -3.24 -15.22 10.90
N VAL A 110 -3.68 -14.07 11.47
CA VAL A 110 -5.07 -13.59 11.36
C VAL A 110 -5.40 -13.18 9.92
N LEU A 111 -4.51 -12.47 9.21
CA LEU A 111 -4.75 -12.10 7.82
C LEU A 111 -4.70 -13.30 6.84
N ARG A 112 -4.10 -14.43 7.25
CA ARG A 112 -4.16 -15.72 6.53
C ARG A 112 -5.37 -16.58 6.94
N GLY A 113 -6.18 -16.11 7.89
CA GLY A 113 -7.38 -16.79 8.37
C GLY A 113 -7.11 -18.06 9.18
N ARG A 114 -6.01 -18.08 9.93
CA ARG A 114 -5.75 -19.11 10.96
C ARG A 114 -6.27 -18.61 12.30
N ALA A 115 -6.95 -19.49 13.05
CA ALA A 115 -7.41 -19.19 14.39
C ALA A 115 -6.21 -19.02 15.33
N LEU A 116 -6.31 -18.08 16.27
CA LEU A 116 -5.40 -17.97 17.41
C LEU A 116 -5.54 -19.19 18.34
#